data_AF-A0A2N9J745-F1
#
_entry.id   AF-A0A2N9J745-F1
#
_cell.length_a   1.000
_cell.length_b   1.000
_cell.length_c   1.000
_cell.angle_alpha   90.00
_cell.angle_beta   90.00
_cell.angle_gamma   90.00
#
_symmetry.space_group_name_H-M   'P 1'
#
loop_
_entity.id
_entity.type
_entity.pdbx_description
1 polymer ?
#
loop_
_entity_poly.entity_id
_entity_poly.type
_entity_poly.pdbx_seq_one_letter_code
_entity_poly.pdbx_strand_id
1 'polypeptide(L)'
;MGETNINVTEIWLSGELRITAYVAEDCYNQTGWRIDNNIPWFRLPNFPVSNTRNKFTAIGCDTYAMIWGSSETTYTTGCISLCADKKDVVERSCSGIGSLDFNNFNISVRSYNNHETVWDFNPCSYAFVVEEGAYKFSIQDLRDFTNRTIETLVVLNWAIGDQNCSEAKKDLENYACTSKDNRTVCLDSNNGKGYYCSCSKGFEGNRYLPDGCQDIDECQNATLSLCAQKCTNYNGTYECSCEPGYEGDGKSDGTGCRRKPSTLIVRVALGEKH
;
A
#
# COMPACT_ATOMS: atom_id res chain seq x y z
N MET A 1 -6.42 10.49 -17.89
CA MET A 1 -6.73 10.73 -16.47
C MET A 1 -7.67 11.92 -16.42
N GLY A 2 -8.88 11.79 -15.87
CA GLY A 2 -9.87 12.88 -15.82
C GLY A 2 -9.45 14.00 -14.89
N GLU A 3 -9.86 15.24 -15.19
CA GLU A 3 -9.60 16.42 -14.36
C GLU A 3 -10.34 16.29 -13.02
N THR A 4 -9.58 16.15 -11.93
CA THR A 4 -10.09 16.30 -10.56
C THR A 4 -9.12 17.18 -9.79
N ASN A 5 -9.63 17.99 -8.86
CA ASN A 5 -8.81 18.86 -8.00
C ASN A 5 -8.16 18.09 -6.83
N ILE A 6 -7.91 16.79 -6.99
CA ILE A 6 -7.35 15.94 -5.94
C ILE A 6 -5.84 16.05 -5.98
N ASN A 7 -5.25 16.48 -4.87
CA ASN A 7 -3.80 16.59 -4.74
C ASN A 7 -3.20 15.20 -4.48
N VAL A 8 -2.45 14.69 -5.45
CA VAL A 8 -1.71 13.42 -5.34
C VAL A 8 -0.36 13.71 -4.73
N THR A 9 -0.08 13.09 -3.59
CA THR A 9 1.17 13.28 -2.83
C THR A 9 2.21 12.22 -3.16
N GLU A 10 1.79 11.00 -3.47
CA GLU A 10 2.67 9.88 -3.76
C GLU A 10 1.99 8.88 -4.72
N ILE A 11 2.76 8.22 -5.57
CA ILE A 11 2.29 7.15 -6.46
C ILE A 11 3.25 5.97 -6.31
N TRP A 12 2.72 4.82 -5.90
CA TRP A 12 3.48 3.57 -5.88
C TRP A 12 3.18 2.78 -7.14
N LEU A 13 4.24 2.33 -7.80
CA LEU A 13 4.10 1.54 -9.01
C LEU A 13 3.33 0.25 -8.76
N SER A 14 3.34 -0.27 -7.53
CA SER A 14 2.60 -1.46 -7.06
C SER A 14 1.08 -1.42 -7.24
N GLY A 15 0.49 -0.29 -7.60
CA GLY A 15 -0.96 -0.16 -7.81
C GLY A 15 -1.66 0.66 -6.72
N GLU A 16 -0.91 1.46 -5.97
CA GLU A 16 -1.45 2.35 -4.93
C GLU A 16 -1.04 3.80 -5.22
N LEU A 17 -1.84 4.75 -4.76
CA LEU A 17 -1.51 6.18 -4.76
C LEU A 17 -2.04 6.84 -3.49
N ARG A 18 -1.43 7.95 -3.09
CA ARG A 18 -1.79 8.68 -1.88
C ARG A 18 -2.31 10.07 -2.21
N ILE A 19 -3.44 10.43 -1.64
CA ILE A 19 -4.08 11.73 -1.82
C ILE A 19 -4.33 12.41 -0.48
N THR A 20 -4.51 13.73 -0.51
CA THR A 20 -5.10 14.47 0.60
C THR A 20 -6.63 14.37 0.54
N ALA A 21 -7.27 14.08 1.67
CA ALA A 21 -8.72 14.05 1.82
C ALA A 21 -9.23 15.24 2.66
N TYR A 22 -10.55 15.38 2.73
CA TYR A 22 -11.25 16.40 3.49
C TYR A 22 -11.81 15.76 4.75
N VAL A 23 -11.88 16.55 5.81
CA VAL A 23 -12.44 16.13 7.10
C VAL A 23 -13.89 16.56 7.20
N ALA A 24 -14.78 15.63 7.56
CA ALA A 24 -16.15 15.96 7.94
C ALA A 24 -16.15 16.62 9.31
N GLU A 25 -16.95 17.66 9.49
CA GLU A 25 -17.04 18.38 10.76
C GLU A 25 -18.47 18.79 11.10
N ASP A 26 -18.78 18.84 12.39
CA ASP A 26 -20.03 19.39 12.91
C ASP A 26 -19.76 20.11 14.23
N CYS A 27 -19.94 21.43 14.23
CA CYS A 27 -19.56 22.31 15.33
C CYS A 27 -20.75 23.08 15.88
N TYR A 28 -20.74 23.26 17.20
CA TYR A 28 -21.84 23.88 17.94
C TYR A 28 -21.32 24.96 18.88
N ASN A 29 -22.17 25.94 19.19
CA ASN A 29 -21.92 26.88 20.27
C ASN A 29 -22.40 26.32 21.63
N GLN A 30 -22.15 27.06 22.72
CA GLN A 30 -22.47 26.62 24.08
C GLN A 30 -23.97 26.35 24.32
N THR A 31 -24.86 26.93 23.52
CA THR A 31 -26.30 26.74 23.62
C THR A 31 -26.85 25.69 22.66
N GLY A 32 -25.97 24.91 22.00
CA GLY A 32 -26.36 23.86 21.05
C GLY A 32 -26.75 24.35 19.65
N TRP A 33 -26.52 25.61 19.29
CA TRP A 33 -26.71 26.07 17.91
C TRP A 33 -25.54 25.62 17.06
N ARG A 34 -25.84 24.94 15.94
CA ARG A 34 -24.83 24.55 14.95
C ARG A 34 -24.26 25.80 14.28
N ILE A 35 -22.95 25.98 14.40
CA ILE A 35 -22.21 27.14 13.86
C ILE A 35 -21.42 26.81 12.61
N ASP A 36 -20.98 25.55 12.47
CA ASP A 36 -20.20 25.11 11.32
C ASP A 36 -20.51 23.65 10.99
N ASN A 37 -20.44 23.30 9.71
CA ASN A 37 -20.67 21.94 9.25
C ASN A 37 -20.03 21.71 7.87
N ASN A 38 -19.27 20.64 7.76
CA ASN A 38 -18.69 20.16 6.51
C ASN A 38 -19.03 18.69 6.29
N ILE A 39 -19.51 18.37 5.10
CA ILE A 39 -19.88 17.01 4.69
C ILE A 39 -19.13 16.69 3.39
N PRO A 40 -17.90 16.15 3.48
CA PRO A 40 -17.10 15.86 2.31
C PRO A 40 -17.64 14.64 1.58
N TRP A 41 -17.76 14.79 0.25
CA TRP A 41 -18.10 13.71 -0.66
C TRP A 41 -16.94 13.46 -1.62
N PHE A 42 -16.64 12.19 -1.85
CA PHE A 42 -15.61 11.75 -2.78
C PHE A 42 -16.22 10.92 -3.89
N ARG A 43 -15.90 11.30 -5.14
CA ARG A 43 -16.28 10.54 -6.33
C ARG A 43 -15.02 10.08 -7.05
N LEU A 44 -14.64 8.83 -6.82
CA LEU A 44 -13.37 8.23 -7.25
C LEU A 44 -13.65 6.97 -8.10
N PRO A 45 -14.36 7.10 -9.24
CA PRO A 45 -14.92 5.94 -9.96
C PRO A 45 -13.86 4.90 -10.36
N ASN A 46 -12.63 5.36 -10.59
CA ASN A 46 -11.50 4.54 -11.06
C ASN A 46 -10.45 4.29 -9.97
N PHE A 47 -10.65 4.79 -8.75
CA PHE A 47 -9.66 4.76 -7.68
C PHE A 47 -10.30 4.30 -6.35
N PRO A 48 -10.59 2.99 -6.21
CA PRO A 48 -11.17 2.47 -4.97
C PRO A 48 -10.28 2.78 -3.77
N VAL A 49 -10.89 3.06 -2.62
CA VAL A 49 -10.15 3.23 -1.37
C VAL A 49 -9.50 1.90 -0.98
N SER A 50 -8.23 1.92 -0.54
CA SER A 50 -7.55 0.71 -0.08
C SER A 50 -8.11 0.28 1.29
N ASN A 51 -8.78 -0.87 1.34
CA ASN A 51 -9.37 -1.44 2.56
C ASN A 51 -8.33 -1.94 3.58
N THR A 52 -7.09 -2.20 3.16
CA THR A 52 -6.02 -2.73 4.00
C THR A 52 -5.08 -1.64 4.51
N ARG A 53 -5.09 -0.46 3.90
CA ARG A 53 -4.19 0.65 4.26
C ARG A 53 -4.87 1.83 4.88
N ASN A 54 -6.20 1.87 4.91
CA ASN A 54 -6.94 2.99 5.48
C ASN A 54 -7.85 2.55 6.62
N LYS A 55 -8.09 3.48 7.55
CA LYS A 55 -9.08 3.38 8.61
C LYS A 55 -10.04 4.55 8.53
N PHE A 56 -11.32 4.26 8.77
CA PHE A 56 -12.30 5.30 9.08
C PHE A 56 -12.13 5.70 10.55
N THR A 57 -12.03 7.00 10.83
CA THR A 57 -11.81 7.55 12.17
C THR A 57 -12.85 8.61 12.48
N ALA A 58 -13.39 8.58 13.69
CA ALA A 58 -14.24 9.62 14.24
C ALA A 58 -13.62 10.18 15.53
N ILE A 59 -13.74 11.49 15.74
CA ILE A 59 -13.24 12.21 16.90
C ILE A 59 -14.38 13.04 17.47
N GLY A 60 -14.61 12.88 18.76
CA GLY A 60 -15.57 13.71 19.49
C GLY A 60 -16.17 12.98 20.68
N CYS A 61 -16.97 13.71 21.43
CA CYS A 61 -17.79 13.26 22.51
C CYS A 61 -19.23 13.66 22.17
N ASP A 62 -20.23 12.83 22.51
CA ASP A 62 -21.61 13.07 22.05
C ASP A 62 -21.72 12.99 20.51
N THR A 63 -20.93 12.11 19.90
CA THR A 63 -20.67 12.06 18.45
C THR A 63 -21.10 10.73 17.83
N TYR A 64 -21.73 10.81 16.65
CA TYR A 64 -21.81 9.68 15.73
C TYR A 64 -21.36 10.08 14.33
N ALA A 65 -20.57 9.21 13.71
CA ALA A 65 -20.06 9.37 12.37
C ALA A 65 -20.46 8.19 11.51
N MET A 66 -20.78 8.45 10.25
CA MET A 66 -21.14 7.41 9.28
C MET A 66 -20.37 7.64 7.99
N ILE A 67 -19.91 6.54 7.41
CA ILE A 67 -19.39 6.50 6.04
C ILE A 67 -20.29 5.59 5.22
N TRP A 68 -20.73 6.11 4.09
CA TRP A 68 -21.55 5.37 3.12
C TRP A 68 -20.78 5.27 1.83
N GLY A 69 -20.63 4.06 1.32
CA GLY A 69 -19.91 3.76 0.10
C GLY A 69 -20.77 3.00 -0.91
N SER A 70 -20.42 3.13 -2.19
CA SER A 70 -21.03 2.35 -3.26
C SER A 70 -19.96 1.80 -4.21
N SER A 71 -19.98 0.48 -4.45
CA SER A 71 -19.32 -0.17 -5.59
C SER A 71 -20.33 -1.01 -6.38
N GLU A 72 -20.71 -2.19 -5.88
CA GLU A 72 -21.79 -3.05 -6.39
C GLU A 72 -23.02 -3.09 -5.46
N THR A 73 -22.80 -2.92 -4.16
CA THR A 73 -23.84 -2.78 -3.13
C THR A 73 -23.61 -1.51 -2.32
N THR A 74 -24.65 -0.98 -1.70
CA THR A 74 -24.52 0.15 -0.78
C THR A 74 -24.06 -0.37 0.57
N TYR A 75 -22.90 0.08 1.00
CA TYR A 75 -22.34 -0.28 2.30
C TYR A 75 -22.35 0.94 3.22
N THR A 76 -22.64 0.70 4.48
CA THR A 76 -22.67 1.72 5.53
C THR A 76 -21.96 1.19 6.75
N THR A 77 -21.02 1.96 7.27
CA THR A 77 -20.43 1.72 8.59
C THR A 77 -20.31 3.02 9.34
N GLY A 78 -20.04 2.93 10.63
CA GLY A 78 -20.05 4.11 11.48
C GLY A 78 -19.35 3.90 12.79
N CYS A 79 -19.18 5.02 13.47
CA CYS A 79 -18.53 5.14 14.74
C CYS A 79 -19.37 5.96 15.68
N ILE A 80 -19.45 5.51 16.94
CA ILE A 80 -20.20 6.19 18.00
C ILE A 80 -19.21 6.43 19.14
N SER A 81 -19.17 7.67 19.62
CA SER A 81 -18.34 8.08 20.75
C SER A 81 -19.21 8.88 21.73
N LEU A 82 -19.46 8.29 22.90
CA LEU A 82 -20.27 8.88 23.96
C LEU A 82 -19.43 8.97 25.23
N CYS A 83 -19.38 10.16 25.82
CA CYS A 83 -18.74 10.41 27.10
C CYS A 83 -19.50 11.52 27.84
N ALA A 84 -19.36 11.54 29.17
CA ALA A 84 -19.97 12.57 30.00
C ALA A 84 -18.92 13.64 30.39
N ASP A 85 -17.69 13.20 30.65
CA ASP A 85 -16.57 14.07 31.02
C ASP A 85 -15.35 13.83 30.13
N LYS A 86 -14.47 14.85 30.05
CA LYS A 86 -13.15 14.76 29.39
C LYS A 86 -12.29 13.58 29.88
N LYS A 87 -12.48 13.15 31.13
CA LYS A 87 -11.75 12.05 31.76
C LYS A 87 -12.20 10.66 31.28
N ASP A 88 -13.41 10.56 30.73
CA ASP A 88 -13.99 9.30 30.23
C ASP A 88 -13.54 9.00 28.80
N VAL A 89 -12.91 9.98 28.16
CA VAL A 89 -12.36 9.87 26.81
C VAL A 89 -11.21 8.88 26.83
N VAL A 90 -11.47 7.70 26.28
CA VAL A 90 -10.44 6.69 26.05
C VAL A 90 -9.79 6.95 24.69
N GLU A 91 -8.47 6.84 24.60
CA GLU A 91 -7.74 6.83 23.32
C GLU A 91 -8.10 5.56 22.53
N ARG A 92 -9.29 5.53 21.95
CA ARG A 92 -9.75 4.47 21.07
C ARG A 92 -10.24 5.09 19.79
N SER A 93 -9.50 4.84 18.71
CA SER A 93 -10.05 5.02 17.37
C SER A 93 -11.17 4.00 17.19
N CYS A 94 -12.39 4.47 16.99
CA CYS A 94 -13.40 3.59 16.46
C CYS A 94 -13.02 3.26 15.00
N SER A 95 -12.95 1.98 14.69
CA SER A 95 -12.81 1.46 13.33
C SER A 95 -14.09 0.70 13.02
N GLY A 96 -14.91 1.25 12.12
CA GLY A 96 -16.16 0.62 11.70
C GLY A 96 -15.91 -0.80 11.16
N ILE A 97 -16.82 -1.73 11.45
CA ILE A 97 -16.71 -3.14 11.04
C ILE A 97 -17.05 -3.27 9.55
N GLY A 98 -16.05 -3.25 8.67
CA GLY A 98 -16.11 -3.84 7.33
C GLY A 98 -15.22 -3.17 6.28
N SER A 99 -15.16 -3.82 5.12
CA SER A 99 -14.17 -3.54 4.07
C SER A 99 -14.42 -2.18 3.40
N LEU A 100 -13.41 -1.31 3.34
CA LEU A 100 -13.50 0.01 2.69
C LEU A 100 -13.33 -0.07 1.16
N ASP A 101 -13.89 -1.08 0.50
CA ASP A 101 -13.77 -1.29 -0.96
C ASP A 101 -14.83 -0.48 -1.74
N PHE A 102 -14.71 0.85 -1.70
CA PHE A 102 -15.66 1.76 -2.36
C PHE A 102 -14.98 2.67 -3.37
N ASN A 103 -15.66 2.91 -4.49
CA ASN A 103 -15.22 3.86 -5.52
C ASN A 103 -15.84 5.24 -5.31
N ASN A 104 -16.93 5.33 -4.55
CA ASN A 104 -17.51 6.59 -4.12
C ASN A 104 -17.92 6.46 -2.68
N PHE A 105 -17.62 7.47 -1.87
CA PHE A 105 -18.03 7.49 -0.47
C PHE A 105 -18.37 8.90 -0.01
N ASN A 106 -19.25 8.97 0.98
CA ASN A 106 -19.61 10.18 1.68
C ASN A 106 -19.41 9.96 3.18
N ILE A 107 -18.89 10.97 3.86
CA ILE A 107 -18.66 10.92 5.31
C ILE A 107 -19.55 11.97 5.95
N SER A 108 -20.34 11.55 6.94
CA SER A 108 -21.01 12.46 7.85
C SER A 108 -20.51 12.27 9.26
N VAL A 109 -20.58 13.36 10.00
CA VAL A 109 -20.46 13.38 11.45
C VAL A 109 -21.54 14.28 12.00
N ARG A 110 -22.11 13.88 13.14
CA ARG A 110 -23.22 14.56 13.82
C ARG A 110 -23.09 14.36 15.33
N SER A 111 -23.79 15.22 16.06
CA SER A 111 -23.93 15.13 17.51
C SER A 111 -25.32 14.67 17.93
N TYR A 112 -25.44 13.93 19.05
CA TYR A 112 -26.75 13.54 19.58
C TYR A 112 -27.43 14.67 20.37
N ASN A 113 -26.68 15.44 21.15
CA ASN A 113 -27.20 16.49 22.03
C ASN A 113 -26.62 17.87 21.70
N ASN A 114 -26.25 18.09 20.43
CA ASN A 114 -25.66 19.33 19.93
C ASN A 114 -24.48 19.85 20.76
N HIS A 115 -23.72 18.92 21.36
CA HIS A 115 -22.63 19.18 22.30
C HIS A 115 -22.99 20.02 23.54
N GLU A 116 -24.27 20.22 23.87
CA GLU A 116 -24.67 21.11 24.98
C GLU A 116 -24.01 20.76 26.32
N THR A 117 -23.79 19.46 26.57
CA THR A 117 -23.21 18.95 27.83
C THR A 117 -21.69 18.80 27.79
N VAL A 118 -21.07 18.83 26.61
CA VAL A 118 -19.63 18.55 26.41
C VAL A 118 -18.87 19.73 25.80
N TRP A 119 -19.57 20.81 25.44
CA TRP A 119 -19.05 21.96 24.70
C TRP A 119 -17.77 22.54 25.30
N ASP A 120 -17.67 22.56 26.63
CA ASP A 120 -16.50 23.08 27.37
C ASP A 120 -15.18 22.41 26.97
N PHE A 121 -15.20 21.17 26.48
CA PHE A 121 -14.02 20.45 26.02
C PHE A 121 -14.14 19.84 24.62
N ASN A 122 -15.35 19.74 24.05
CA ASN A 122 -15.61 19.24 22.72
C ASN A 122 -16.69 20.07 21.99
N PRO A 123 -16.31 21.21 21.37
CA PRO A 123 -17.25 22.03 20.62
C PRO A 123 -17.56 21.47 19.22
N CYS A 124 -16.71 20.60 18.69
CA CYS A 124 -16.78 20.07 17.33
C CYS A 124 -16.55 18.56 17.28
N SER A 125 -17.25 17.91 16.37
CA SER A 125 -17.09 16.50 16.04
C SER A 125 -16.46 16.38 14.66
N TYR A 126 -15.56 15.41 14.48
CA TYR A 126 -14.84 15.21 13.21
C TYR A 126 -14.91 13.76 12.74
N ALA A 127 -14.92 13.54 11.43
CA ALA A 127 -14.76 12.21 10.86
C ALA A 127 -14.02 12.23 9.53
N PHE A 128 -13.16 11.24 9.29
CA PHE A 128 -12.34 11.16 8.09
C PHE A 128 -11.80 9.75 7.86
N VAL A 129 -11.38 9.49 6.62
CA VAL A 129 -10.57 8.32 6.28
C VAL A 129 -9.11 8.75 6.30
N VAL A 130 -8.25 7.91 6.86
CA VAL A 130 -6.80 8.17 6.94
C VAL A 130 -6.04 6.87 6.83
N GLU A 131 -4.83 6.95 6.30
CA GLU A 131 -3.89 5.84 6.27
C GLU A 131 -3.63 5.30 7.69
N GLU A 132 -3.54 3.97 7.77
CA GLU A 132 -3.26 3.29 9.03
C GLU A 132 -1.90 3.75 9.60
N GLY A 133 -1.90 4.10 10.89
CA GLY A 133 -0.72 4.63 11.57
C GLY A 133 -0.41 6.12 11.32
N ALA A 134 -0.99 6.76 10.31
CA ALA A 134 -0.70 8.17 9.98
C ALA A 134 -1.35 9.17 10.96
N TYR A 135 -2.46 8.80 11.59
CA TYR A 135 -3.10 9.61 12.63
C TYR A 135 -3.09 8.94 14.01
N LYS A 136 -2.61 9.70 15.00
CA LYS A 136 -2.63 9.37 16.43
C LYS A 136 -3.43 10.41 17.19
N PHE A 137 -4.51 9.95 17.80
CA PHE A 137 -5.41 10.79 18.59
C PHE A 137 -4.70 11.37 19.83
N SER A 138 -5.03 12.61 20.16
CA SER A 138 -4.73 13.29 21.41
C SER A 138 -6.01 13.88 21.97
N ILE A 139 -6.15 13.92 23.30
CA ILE A 139 -7.31 14.53 23.96
C ILE A 139 -7.49 16.01 23.59
N GLN A 140 -6.41 16.73 23.25
CA GLN A 140 -6.50 18.11 22.73
C GLN A 140 -7.28 18.21 21.42
N ASP A 141 -7.34 17.14 20.62
CA ASP A 141 -8.05 17.11 19.34
C ASP A 141 -9.57 17.26 19.52
N LEU A 142 -10.10 17.06 20.72
CA LEU A 142 -11.51 17.37 21.00
C LEU A 142 -11.82 18.86 20.86
N ARG A 143 -10.83 19.74 21.02
CA ARG A 143 -11.02 21.20 20.98
C ARG A 143 -10.21 21.90 19.88
N ASP A 144 -9.01 21.43 19.61
CA ASP A 144 -8.02 22.11 18.77
C ASP A 144 -7.65 21.35 17.49
N PHE A 145 -8.53 20.44 17.02
CA PHE A 145 -8.25 19.59 15.84
C PHE A 145 -7.84 20.40 14.61
N THR A 146 -8.56 21.48 14.29
CA THR A 146 -8.32 22.32 13.11
C THR A 146 -7.01 23.11 13.16
N ASN A 147 -6.43 23.28 14.35
CA ASN A 147 -5.12 23.93 14.51
C ASN A 147 -3.96 22.98 14.22
N ARG A 148 -4.21 21.67 14.11
CA ARG A 148 -3.21 20.73 13.62
C ARG A 148 -3.28 20.70 12.10
N THR A 149 -2.15 20.92 11.43
CA THR A 149 -1.97 20.60 10.02
C THR A 149 -2.00 19.07 9.84
N ILE A 150 -3.16 18.47 10.05
CA ILE A 150 -3.38 17.04 9.76
C ILE A 150 -3.68 16.97 8.28
N GLU A 151 -2.64 16.65 7.50
CA GLU A 151 -2.85 16.12 6.17
C GLU A 151 -3.51 14.75 6.34
N THR A 152 -4.81 14.68 6.10
CA THR A 152 -5.53 13.41 6.06
C THR A 152 -5.15 12.70 4.77
N LEU A 153 -4.08 11.91 4.86
CA LEU A 153 -3.57 11.13 3.75
C LEU A 153 -4.41 9.86 3.60
N VAL A 154 -4.92 9.62 2.40
CA VAL A 154 -5.73 8.45 2.05
C VAL A 154 -5.04 7.70 0.91
N VAL A 155 -4.95 6.38 1.06
CA VAL A 155 -4.38 5.49 0.05
C VAL A 155 -5.49 4.94 -0.84
N LEU A 156 -5.37 5.15 -2.15
CA LEU A 156 -6.29 4.60 -3.15
C LEU A 156 -5.58 3.54 -3.97
N ASN A 157 -6.33 2.54 -4.40
CA ASN A 157 -5.90 1.56 -5.39
C ASN A 157 -6.07 2.14 -6.80
N TRP A 158 -5.15 1.83 -7.71
CA TRP A 158 -5.28 2.19 -9.11
C TRP A 158 -4.91 1.02 -10.02
N ALA A 159 -5.54 0.97 -11.18
CA ALA A 159 -5.24 0.03 -12.26
C ALA A 159 -5.31 0.75 -13.61
N ILE A 160 -4.74 0.14 -14.64
CA ILE A 160 -4.68 0.71 -15.98
C ILE A 160 -5.89 0.28 -16.76
N GLY A 161 -6.70 1.27 -17.18
CA GLY A 161 -7.91 1.04 -17.95
C GLY A 161 -8.91 0.12 -17.25
N ASP A 162 -9.88 -0.36 -18.02
CA ASP A 162 -10.94 -1.26 -17.53
C ASP A 162 -10.83 -2.69 -18.09
N GLN A 163 -9.77 -2.93 -18.88
CA GLN A 163 -9.54 -4.19 -19.59
C GLN A 163 -8.61 -5.10 -18.79
N ASN A 164 -8.76 -6.42 -18.97
CA ASN A 164 -7.75 -7.36 -18.49
C ASN A 164 -6.52 -7.38 -19.44
N CYS A 165 -5.45 -8.05 -19.03
CA CYS A 165 -4.23 -8.18 -19.80
C CYS A 165 -4.43 -8.80 -21.18
N SER A 166 -5.35 -9.77 -21.31
CA SER A 166 -5.61 -10.46 -22.58
C SER A 166 -6.31 -9.55 -23.59
N GLU A 167 -7.13 -8.62 -23.11
CA GLU A 167 -7.82 -7.60 -23.90
C GLU A 167 -6.88 -6.44 -24.22
N ALA A 168 -6.15 -5.93 -23.22
CA ALA A 168 -5.24 -4.80 -23.38
C ALA A 168 -4.11 -5.09 -24.38
N LYS A 169 -3.61 -6.33 -24.44
CA LYS A 169 -2.59 -6.74 -25.43
C LYS A 169 -3.09 -6.72 -26.89
N LYS A 170 -4.40 -6.63 -27.13
CA LYS A 170 -4.96 -6.53 -28.49
C LYS A 170 -4.83 -5.11 -29.06
N ASP A 171 -4.74 -4.10 -28.20
CA ASP A 171 -4.55 -2.70 -28.57
C ASP A 171 -3.13 -2.25 -28.22
N LEU A 172 -2.20 -2.53 -29.14
CA LEU A 172 -0.77 -2.23 -28.93
C LEU A 172 -0.47 -0.73 -28.88
N GLU A 173 -1.34 0.14 -29.38
CA GLU A 173 -1.13 1.59 -29.32
C GLU A 173 -1.38 2.14 -27.92
N ASN A 174 -2.37 1.59 -27.21
CA ASN A 174 -2.74 2.03 -25.86
C ASN A 174 -2.25 1.10 -24.74
N TYR A 175 -1.55 0.02 -25.08
CA TYR A 175 -1.03 -0.92 -24.11
C TYR A 175 0.10 -0.29 -23.28
N ALA A 176 -0.07 -0.27 -21.96
CA ALA A 176 0.84 0.45 -21.06
C ALA A 176 2.12 -0.33 -20.72
N CYS A 177 2.10 -1.66 -20.78
CA CYS A 177 3.27 -2.48 -20.43
C CYS A 177 4.24 -2.61 -21.60
N THR A 178 4.71 -1.47 -22.12
CA THR A 178 5.70 -1.43 -23.19
C THR A 178 7.09 -1.43 -22.58
N SER A 179 7.82 -2.52 -22.73
CA SER A 179 9.26 -2.52 -22.48
C SER A 179 10.01 -2.95 -23.72
N LYS A 180 11.23 -2.45 -23.86
CA LYS A 180 12.19 -3.07 -24.77
C LYS A 180 12.50 -4.49 -24.27
N ASP A 181 12.68 -5.41 -25.21
CA ASP A 181 13.07 -6.81 -24.97
C ASP A 181 12.11 -7.68 -24.11
N ASN A 182 10.82 -7.33 -23.96
CA ASN A 182 9.85 -8.11 -23.18
C ASN A 182 10.24 -8.33 -21.70
N ARG A 183 10.89 -7.33 -21.08
CA ARG A 183 11.27 -7.32 -19.66
C ARG A 183 10.12 -6.93 -18.72
N THR A 184 8.91 -6.79 -19.24
CA THR A 184 7.70 -6.54 -18.46
C THR A 184 6.67 -7.64 -18.63
N VAL A 185 5.92 -7.88 -17.57
CA VAL A 185 4.78 -8.80 -17.51
C VAL A 185 3.54 -7.99 -17.17
N CYS A 186 2.43 -8.33 -17.82
CA CYS A 186 1.11 -7.79 -17.48
C CYS A 186 0.44 -8.70 -16.46
N LEU A 187 -0.17 -8.08 -15.46
CA LEU A 187 -0.87 -8.76 -14.38
C LEU A 187 -2.27 -8.14 -14.22
N ASP A 188 -3.30 -8.98 -14.10
CA ASP A 188 -4.68 -8.53 -13.96
C ASP A 188 -4.93 -7.95 -12.56
N SER A 189 -5.73 -6.88 -12.48
CA SER A 189 -6.10 -6.25 -11.21
C SER A 189 -6.92 -7.20 -10.33
N ASN A 190 -6.52 -7.31 -9.06
CA ASN A 190 -7.30 -8.05 -8.06
C ASN A 190 -8.42 -7.19 -7.43
N ASN A 191 -8.37 -5.86 -7.63
CA ASN A 191 -9.28 -4.89 -7.01
C ASN A 191 -10.38 -4.42 -7.98
N GLY A 192 -10.72 -5.23 -8.98
CA GLY A 192 -11.75 -4.93 -9.98
C GLY A 192 -11.19 -4.98 -11.39
N LYS A 193 -11.59 -4.01 -12.22
CA LYS A 193 -11.19 -3.93 -13.62
C LYS A 193 -9.78 -3.35 -13.79
N GLY A 194 -9.18 -3.59 -14.94
CA GLY A 194 -7.86 -3.08 -15.30
C GLY A 194 -6.72 -4.05 -15.05
N TYR A 195 -5.51 -3.58 -15.33
CA TYR A 195 -4.27 -4.35 -15.17
C TYR A 195 -3.13 -3.48 -14.65
N TYR A 196 -2.03 -4.12 -14.26
CA TYR A 196 -0.77 -3.48 -13.92
C TYR A 196 0.38 -4.14 -14.67
N CYS A 197 1.49 -3.43 -14.74
CA CYS A 197 2.73 -3.94 -15.31
C CYS A 197 3.66 -4.31 -14.17
N SER A 198 4.47 -5.34 -14.34
CA SER A 198 5.56 -5.71 -13.44
C SER A 198 6.82 -5.93 -14.25
N CYS A 199 7.99 -5.70 -13.68
CA CYS A 199 9.21 -6.21 -14.30
C CYS A 199 9.20 -7.75 -14.25
N SER A 200 9.75 -8.36 -15.29
CA SER A 200 10.01 -9.80 -15.35
C SER A 200 10.97 -10.21 -14.24
N LYS A 201 10.99 -11.50 -13.88
CA LYS A 201 11.91 -12.04 -12.87
C LYS A 201 13.37 -11.71 -13.26
N GLY A 202 14.16 -11.24 -12.29
CA GLY A 202 15.54 -10.79 -12.50
C GLY A 202 15.67 -9.33 -12.94
N PHE A 203 14.56 -8.58 -12.99
CA PHE A 203 14.57 -7.16 -13.35
C PHE A 203 13.83 -6.30 -12.33
N GLU A 204 14.28 -5.05 -12.14
CA GLU A 204 13.67 -4.06 -11.25
C GLU A 204 13.61 -2.66 -11.90
N GLY A 205 12.83 -1.76 -11.30
CA GLY A 205 12.69 -0.38 -11.75
C GLY A 205 11.30 0.00 -12.23
N ASN A 206 11.21 1.00 -13.11
CA ASN A 206 9.93 1.58 -13.53
C ASN A 206 9.36 0.86 -14.76
N ARG A 207 8.49 -0.11 -14.53
CA ARG A 207 7.77 -0.91 -15.57
C ARG A 207 6.92 -0.14 -16.59
N TYR A 208 6.76 1.18 -16.44
CA TYR A 208 6.01 2.03 -17.36
C TYR A 208 6.90 2.87 -18.28
N LEU A 209 8.23 2.76 -18.14
CA LEU A 209 9.19 3.37 -19.04
C LEU A 209 9.76 2.32 -20.01
N PRO A 210 10.02 2.67 -21.29
CA PRO A 210 10.55 1.73 -22.28
C PRO A 210 11.81 0.98 -21.84
N ASP A 211 12.71 1.67 -21.13
CA ASP A 211 13.96 1.15 -20.56
C ASP A 211 13.92 1.12 -19.03
N GLY A 212 12.74 1.06 -18.42
CA GLY A 212 12.63 1.22 -16.98
C GLY A 212 12.86 -0.03 -16.15
N CYS A 213 12.73 -1.23 -16.74
CA CYS A 213 13.11 -2.50 -16.10
C CYS A 213 14.56 -2.84 -16.42
N GLN A 214 15.43 -2.68 -15.42
CA GLN A 214 16.86 -2.92 -15.47
C GLN A 214 17.21 -4.24 -14.80
N ASP A 215 18.30 -4.85 -15.24
CA ASP A 215 18.81 -6.09 -14.68
C ASP A 215 19.16 -5.92 -13.20
N ILE A 216 18.79 -6.90 -12.38
CA ILE A 216 19.20 -6.94 -10.98
C ILE A 216 20.56 -7.64 -10.94
N ASP A 217 21.60 -6.95 -10.48
CA ASP A 217 22.88 -7.61 -10.20
C ASP A 217 22.82 -8.30 -8.83
N GLU A 218 22.36 -9.55 -8.79
CA GLU A 218 22.26 -10.29 -7.53
C GLU A 218 23.62 -10.50 -6.87
N CYS A 219 24.73 -10.45 -7.63
CA CYS A 219 26.08 -10.60 -7.07
C CYS A 219 26.54 -9.37 -6.28
N GLN A 220 25.99 -8.19 -6.54
CA GLN A 220 26.26 -6.97 -5.75
C GLN A 220 25.36 -6.84 -4.52
N ASN A 221 24.34 -7.68 -4.39
CA ASN A 221 23.39 -7.64 -3.29
C ASN A 221 23.51 -8.90 -2.43
N ALA A 222 24.16 -8.78 -1.26
CA ALA A 222 24.41 -9.92 -0.36
C ALA A 222 23.14 -10.64 0.13
N THR A 223 21.98 -9.98 0.11
CA THR A 223 20.68 -10.57 0.44
C THR A 223 20.03 -11.32 -0.71
N LEU A 224 20.37 -10.99 -1.97
CA LEU A 224 19.86 -11.66 -3.17
C LEU A 224 20.83 -12.73 -3.69
N SER A 225 22.13 -12.57 -3.44
CA SER A 225 23.15 -13.55 -3.78
C SER A 225 23.01 -14.77 -2.90
N LEU A 226 22.45 -15.84 -3.44
CA LEU A 226 22.41 -17.15 -2.79
C LEU A 226 23.61 -18.01 -3.20
N CYS A 227 24.77 -17.40 -3.50
CA CYS A 227 25.97 -18.14 -3.88
C CYS A 227 26.85 -18.45 -2.66
N ALA A 228 27.28 -19.71 -2.55
CA ALA A 228 28.18 -20.18 -1.49
C ALA A 228 29.63 -19.74 -1.71
N GLN A 229 30.06 -19.56 -2.97
CA GLN A 229 31.41 -19.16 -3.32
C GLN A 229 31.42 -18.09 -4.42
N LYS A 230 31.44 -18.50 -5.69
CA LYS A 230 31.58 -17.59 -6.82
C LYS A 230 30.21 -17.24 -7.41
N CYS A 231 29.97 -15.96 -7.65
CA CYS A 231 28.78 -15.43 -8.30
C CYS A 231 29.15 -14.76 -9.62
N THR A 232 28.38 -15.03 -10.68
CA THR A 232 28.50 -14.34 -11.97
C THR A 232 27.12 -13.81 -12.35
N ASN A 233 26.99 -12.49 -12.53
CA ASN A 233 25.74 -11.88 -12.97
C ASN A 233 25.56 -12.02 -14.49
N TYR A 234 24.33 -12.27 -14.93
CA TYR A 234 23.91 -12.26 -16.32
C TYR A 234 22.58 -11.50 -16.46
N ASN A 235 22.28 -11.03 -17.65
CA ASN A 235 21.04 -10.29 -17.88
C ASN A 235 19.79 -11.17 -17.62
N GLY A 236 19.06 -10.85 -16.56
CA GLY A 236 17.85 -11.50 -16.05
C GLY A 236 18.11 -12.68 -15.09
N THR A 237 19.36 -12.99 -14.75
CA THR A 237 19.70 -14.11 -13.86
C THR A 237 21.15 -14.08 -13.42
N TYR A 238 21.47 -14.74 -12.31
CA TYR A 238 22.85 -15.01 -11.91
C TYR A 238 23.14 -16.52 -11.88
N GLU A 239 24.43 -16.86 -11.90
CA GLU A 239 24.92 -18.22 -11.75
C GLU A 239 25.90 -18.31 -10.58
N CYS A 240 25.73 -19.35 -9.78
CA CYS A 240 26.68 -19.70 -8.73
C CYS A 240 27.59 -20.83 -9.21
N SER A 241 28.87 -20.73 -8.85
CA SER A 241 29.84 -21.77 -9.13
C SER A 241 30.79 -21.99 -7.95
N CYS A 242 31.36 -23.19 -7.91
CA CYS A 242 32.35 -23.54 -6.90
C CYS A 242 33.77 -23.25 -7.38
N GLU A 243 34.62 -22.81 -6.47
CA GLU A 243 36.03 -22.58 -6.71
C GLU A 243 36.76 -23.87 -7.11
N PRO A 244 37.90 -23.79 -7.81
CA PRO A 244 38.71 -24.95 -8.15
C PRO A 244 38.99 -25.83 -6.93
N GLY A 245 38.73 -27.14 -7.05
CA GLY A 245 38.85 -28.09 -5.95
C GLY A 245 37.54 -28.33 -5.17
N TYR A 246 36.44 -27.66 -5.53
CA TYR A 246 35.10 -27.89 -4.99
C TYR A 246 34.12 -28.36 -6.08
N GLU A 247 33.02 -28.99 -5.68
CA GLU A 247 31.91 -29.44 -6.52
C GLU A 247 30.56 -29.18 -5.83
N GLY A 248 29.49 -29.10 -6.62
CA GLY A 248 28.12 -28.84 -6.17
C GLY A 248 27.44 -27.81 -7.08
N ASP A 249 26.26 -27.33 -6.68
CA ASP A 249 25.48 -26.33 -7.42
C ASP A 249 25.91 -24.88 -7.13
N GLY A 250 26.85 -24.68 -6.21
CA GLY A 250 27.34 -23.35 -5.86
C GLY A 250 26.38 -22.53 -5.01
N LYS A 251 25.18 -23.03 -4.66
CA LYS A 251 24.14 -22.26 -3.98
C LYS A 251 24.12 -22.50 -2.48
N SER A 252 23.96 -21.44 -1.69
CA SER A 252 23.86 -21.52 -0.22
C SER A 252 22.58 -22.19 0.26
N ASP A 253 21.50 -22.13 -0.51
CA ASP A 253 20.21 -22.79 -0.25
C ASP A 253 20.08 -24.17 -0.95
N GLY A 254 21.11 -24.60 -1.66
CA GLY A 254 21.18 -25.86 -2.38
C GLY A 254 22.17 -26.87 -1.78
N THR A 255 22.86 -27.60 -2.65
CA THR A 255 23.94 -28.52 -2.28
C THR A 255 25.24 -27.82 -1.90
N GLY A 256 25.38 -26.53 -2.24
CA GLY A 256 26.51 -25.69 -1.88
C GLY A 256 27.79 -26.11 -2.60
N CYS A 257 28.93 -25.80 -1.99
CA CYS A 257 30.24 -26.20 -2.48
C CYS A 257 30.91 -27.13 -1.48
N ARG A 258 31.13 -28.38 -1.89
CA ARG A 258 31.89 -29.37 -1.11
C ARG A 258 33.24 -29.63 -1.76
N ARG A 259 34.26 -29.89 -0.94
CA ARG A 259 35.60 -30.16 -1.45
C ARG A 259 35.61 -31.48 -2.24
N LYS A 260 36.14 -31.45 -3.46
CA LYS A 260 36.33 -32.65 -4.29
C LYS A 260 37.23 -33.64 -3.55
N PRO A 261 36.91 -34.95 -3.55
CA PRO A 261 37.83 -35.95 -3.03
C PRO A 261 39.14 -35.89 -3.81
N SER A 262 40.28 -35.80 -3.11
CA SER A 262 41.58 -35.93 -3.75
C SER A 262 41.75 -37.37 -4.21
N THR A 263 41.65 -37.61 -5.53
CA THR A 263 42.04 -38.89 -6.11
C THR A 263 43.56 -39.03 -6.05
N LEU A 264 44.04 -39.74 -5.05
CA LEU A 264 45.44 -40.16 -4.99
C LEU A 264 45.67 -41.22 -6.07
N ILE A 265 46.26 -40.85 -7.20
CA ILE A 265 46.70 -41.81 -8.21
C ILE A 265 48.00 -42.43 -7.70
N VAL A 266 47.90 -43.57 -7.01
CA VAL A 266 49.07 -44.36 -6.63
C VAL A 266 49.57 -45.10 -7.86
N ARG A 267 50.67 -44.61 -8.46
CA ARG A 267 51.40 -45.35 -9.50
C ARG A 267 52.32 -46.36 -8.81
N VAL A 268 51.90 -47.63 -8.77
CA VAL A 268 52.75 -48.73 -8.31
C VAL A 268 53.64 -49.16 -9.48
N ALA A 269 54.95 -48.93 -9.35
CA ALA A 269 55.94 -49.51 -10.24
C ALA A 269 56.57 -50.72 -9.56
N LEU A 270 56.38 -51.91 -10.12
CA LEU A 270 57.09 -53.12 -9.71
C LEU A 270 58.47 -53.11 -10.40
N GLY A 271 59.53 -52.91 -9.63
CA GLY A 271 60.91 -53.05 -10.10
C GLY A 271 61.36 -54.51 -9.96
N GLU A 272 61.81 -55.12 -11.06
CA GLU A 272 62.49 -56.42 -11.02
C GLU A 272 63.89 -56.25 -10.43
N LYS A 273 64.23 -57.11 -9.47
CA LYS A 273 65.53 -57.15 -8.81
C LYS A 273 66.45 -58.06 -9.65
N HIS A 274 67.51 -57.48 -10.21
CA HIS A 274 68.60 -58.20 -10.88
C HIS A 274 69.37 -59.12 -9.92
#